data_AF-A0A1H2YZJ2-F1
#
_entry.id   AF-A0A1H2YZJ2-F1
#
_cell.length_a   1.000
_cell.length_b   1.000
_cell.length_c   1.000
_cell.angle_alpha   90.00
_cell.angle_beta   90.00
_cell.angle_gamma   90.00
#
_symmetry.space_group_name_H-M   'P 1'
#
loop_
_entity.id
_entity.type
_entity.pdbx_description
1 polymer ?
#
loop_
_entity_poly.entity_id
_entity_poly.type
_entity_poly.pdbx_seq_one_letter_code
_entity_poly.pdbx_strand_id
1 'polypeptide(L)'
;MRLFSRDRSRAALLIVSLSLIGGTGCITASIVNSVQQKNAQRVNAEMQRTKIEGYKVAASRGDLEAMTQLGMEYINGSPSLERDIPRGISLLEQAAAKQYGPAEYGLGWLLLNGSNRQHYGRDLSAGQLPPDSPRGIELLKRSSTRSCSPSPVFFNRFSAFDVSEIYRDSGIIRQDIRQADLWLARSILDCRYPFHTTIRYKFLVSKETDTAAKIKTLAFLLMLPASDTLTKLQASMSPADIEVAQERMALLRQAVLESKQQYPAPPNPSQR
;
A
#
# COMPACT_ATOMS: atom_id res chain seq x y z
N MET A 1 -18.37 45.31 -68.09
CA MET A 1 -17.26 44.75 -67.28
C MET A 1 -17.65 44.86 -65.80
N ARG A 2 -17.82 43.70 -65.16
CA ARG A 2 -17.79 43.43 -63.70
C ARG A 2 -18.94 43.96 -62.81
N LEU A 3 -20.00 43.17 -62.82
CA LEU A 3 -20.81 42.76 -61.65
C LEU A 3 -19.93 42.46 -60.42
N PHE A 4 -19.68 43.38 -59.49
CA PHE A 4 -18.90 43.03 -58.27
C PHE A 4 -19.13 43.90 -57.00
N SER A 5 -20.18 44.73 -56.91
CA SER A 5 -20.38 45.59 -55.70
C SER A 5 -21.40 45.07 -54.68
N ARG A 6 -22.36 44.21 -55.06
CA ARG A 6 -23.45 43.78 -54.16
C ARG A 6 -23.13 42.55 -53.31
N ASP A 7 -22.14 41.75 -53.70
CA ASP A 7 -21.73 40.53 -52.97
C ASP A 7 -20.83 40.79 -51.77
N ARG A 8 -20.00 41.85 -51.80
CA ARG A 8 -19.06 42.13 -50.71
C ARG A 8 -19.76 42.53 -49.40
N SER A 9 -20.86 43.25 -49.49
CA SER A 9 -21.65 43.65 -48.31
C SER A 9 -22.41 42.48 -47.68
N ARG A 10 -22.89 41.52 -48.50
CA ARG A 10 -23.54 40.29 -48.02
C ARG A 10 -22.52 39.32 -47.41
N ALA A 11 -21.34 39.19 -48.00
CA ALA A 11 -20.25 38.41 -47.45
C ALA A 11 -19.75 38.99 -46.12
N ALA A 12 -19.61 40.33 -46.01
CA ALA A 12 -19.22 40.98 -44.77
C ALA A 12 -20.27 40.80 -43.65
N LEU A 13 -21.57 40.91 -43.96
CA LEU A 13 -22.65 40.66 -42.98
C LEU A 13 -22.67 39.20 -42.52
N LEU A 14 -22.48 38.26 -43.45
CA LEU A 14 -22.38 36.83 -43.15
C LEU A 14 -21.19 36.53 -42.24
N ILE A 15 -20.01 37.08 -42.53
CA ILE A 15 -18.81 36.89 -41.70
C ILE A 15 -19.00 37.45 -40.29
N VAL A 16 -19.59 38.65 -40.14
CA VAL A 16 -19.88 39.24 -38.82
C VAL A 16 -20.88 38.37 -38.04
N SER A 17 -21.95 37.91 -38.69
CA SER A 17 -22.94 37.02 -38.07
C SER A 17 -22.37 35.64 -37.70
N LEU A 18 -21.48 35.07 -38.52
CA LEU A 18 -20.77 33.82 -38.23
C LEU A 18 -19.76 33.97 -37.08
N SER A 19 -19.09 35.13 -36.95
CA SER A 19 -18.20 35.40 -35.82
C SER A 19 -18.93 35.60 -34.48
N LEU A 20 -20.17 36.08 -34.50
CA LEU A 20 -21.03 36.18 -33.31
C LEU A 20 -21.53 34.80 -32.84
N ILE A 21 -21.74 33.85 -33.76
CA ILE A 21 -22.10 32.46 -33.43
C ILE A 21 -20.88 31.72 -32.84
N GLY A 22 -19.67 31.97 -33.36
CA GLY A 22 -18.43 31.38 -32.86
C GLY A 22 -18.13 31.70 -31.38
N GLY A 23 -18.53 32.88 -30.89
CA GLY A 23 -18.38 33.27 -29.48
C GLY A 23 -19.34 32.54 -28.53
N THR A 24 -20.56 32.23 -28.98
CA THR A 24 -21.57 31.52 -28.16
C THR A 24 -21.27 30.03 -28.02
N GLY A 25 -20.60 29.41 -28.99
CA GLY A 25 -20.18 28.00 -28.93
C GLY A 25 -19.16 27.68 -27.82
N CYS A 26 -18.24 28.60 -27.53
CA CYS A 26 -17.28 28.43 -26.43
C CYS A 26 -17.93 28.62 -25.05
N ILE A 27 -18.90 29.54 -24.94
CA ILE A 27 -19.62 29.81 -23.69
C ILE A 27 -20.55 28.64 -23.34
N THR A 28 -21.26 28.08 -24.32
CA THR A 28 -22.15 26.92 -24.10
C THR A 28 -21.36 25.65 -23.79
N ALA A 29 -20.23 25.40 -24.46
CA ALA A 29 -19.34 24.28 -24.12
C ALA A 29 -18.78 24.38 -22.69
N SER A 30 -18.37 25.57 -22.26
CA SER A 30 -17.90 25.81 -20.89
C SER A 30 -19.00 25.60 -19.84
N ILE A 31 -20.22 26.10 -20.10
CA ILE A 31 -21.36 25.91 -19.20
C ILE A 31 -21.75 24.42 -19.11
N VAL A 32 -21.88 23.72 -20.24
CA VAL A 32 -22.20 22.29 -20.28
C VAL A 32 -21.12 21.48 -19.56
N ASN A 33 -19.84 21.77 -19.80
CA ASN A 33 -18.73 21.10 -19.10
C ASN A 33 -18.78 21.36 -17.58
N SER A 34 -19.05 22.60 -17.14
CA SER A 34 -19.16 22.94 -15.72
C SER A 34 -20.34 22.25 -15.03
N VAL A 35 -21.48 22.09 -15.72
CA VAL A 35 -22.65 21.37 -15.23
C VAL A 35 -22.38 19.87 -15.17
N GLN A 36 -21.74 19.31 -16.20
CA GLN A 36 -21.35 17.90 -16.22
C GLN A 36 -20.37 17.58 -15.07
N GLN A 37 -19.39 18.44 -14.81
CA GLN A 37 -18.47 18.29 -13.69
C GLN A 37 -19.20 18.36 -12.34
N LYS A 38 -20.10 19.33 -12.14
CA LYS A 38 -20.90 19.42 -10.92
C LYS A 38 -21.81 18.21 -10.74
N ASN A 39 -22.41 17.71 -11.81
CA ASN A 39 -23.24 16.50 -11.76
C ASN A 39 -22.41 15.26 -11.40
N ALA A 40 -21.22 15.10 -12.01
CA ALA A 40 -20.30 14.02 -11.67
C ALA A 40 -19.84 14.10 -10.21
N GLN A 41 -19.57 15.31 -9.69
CA GLN A 41 -19.23 15.52 -8.28
C GLN A 41 -20.39 15.14 -7.35
N ARG A 42 -21.63 15.49 -7.71
CA ARG A 42 -22.83 15.12 -6.93
C ARG A 42 -23.03 13.61 -6.89
N VAL A 43 -22.96 12.95 -8.05
CA VAL A 43 -23.07 11.48 -8.15
C VAL A 43 -21.97 10.80 -7.34
N ASN A 44 -20.73 11.29 -7.41
CA ASN A 44 -19.64 10.76 -6.60
C ASN A 44 -19.89 10.97 -5.09
N ALA A 45 -20.32 12.17 -4.68
CA ALA A 45 -20.63 12.45 -3.27
C ALA A 45 -21.75 11.55 -2.74
N GLU A 46 -22.79 11.32 -3.52
CA GLU A 46 -23.90 10.41 -3.20
C GLU A 46 -23.42 8.96 -3.10
N MET A 47 -22.61 8.49 -4.05
CA MET A 47 -22.00 7.16 -4.01
C MET A 47 -21.14 6.98 -2.75
N GLN A 48 -20.34 7.98 -2.38
CA GLN A 48 -19.53 7.94 -1.15
C GLN A 48 -20.41 7.90 0.11
N ARG A 49 -21.49 8.69 0.16
CA ARG A 49 -22.45 8.65 1.28
C ARG A 49 -23.06 7.26 1.42
N THR A 50 -23.58 6.70 0.34
CA THR A 50 -24.17 5.36 0.33
C THR A 50 -23.16 4.30 0.77
N LYS A 51 -21.91 4.41 0.35
CA LYS A 51 -20.82 3.53 0.78
C LYS A 51 -20.57 3.63 2.29
N ILE A 52 -20.46 4.84 2.83
CA ILE A 52 -20.26 5.08 4.27
C ILE A 52 -21.44 4.56 5.09
N GLU A 53 -22.68 4.79 4.66
CA GLU A 53 -23.87 4.26 5.34
C GLU A 53 -23.90 2.73 5.29
N GLY A 54 -23.53 2.13 4.16
CA GLY A 54 -23.35 0.68 4.05
C GLY A 54 -22.33 0.15 5.06
N TYR A 55 -21.19 0.81 5.21
CA TYR A 55 -20.20 0.46 6.22
C TYR A 55 -20.71 0.62 7.65
N LYS A 56 -21.47 1.68 7.96
CA LYS A 56 -22.08 1.86 9.30
C LYS A 56 -23.04 0.72 9.64
N VAL A 57 -23.88 0.33 8.69
CA VAL A 57 -24.84 -0.77 8.87
C VAL A 57 -24.13 -2.12 9.03
N ALA A 58 -23.10 -2.39 8.23
CA ALA A 58 -22.35 -3.65 8.35
C ALA A 58 -21.50 -3.69 9.64
N ALA A 59 -20.83 -2.57 9.98
CA ALA A 59 -20.05 -2.46 11.19
C ALA A 59 -20.91 -2.63 12.45
N SER A 60 -22.15 -2.10 12.48
CA SER A 60 -23.06 -2.31 13.61
C SER A 60 -23.51 -3.76 13.79
N ARG A 61 -23.38 -4.58 12.73
CA ARG A 61 -23.62 -6.03 12.77
C ARG A 61 -22.35 -6.84 13.07
N GLY A 62 -21.23 -6.19 13.36
CA GLY A 62 -19.97 -6.84 13.71
C GLY A 62 -19.10 -7.23 12.51
N ASP A 63 -19.39 -6.73 11.32
CA ASP A 63 -18.55 -6.96 10.14
C ASP A 63 -17.18 -6.27 10.30
N LEU A 64 -16.11 -7.08 10.34
CA LEU A 64 -14.75 -6.61 10.63
C LEU A 64 -14.16 -5.79 9.49
N GLU A 65 -14.54 -6.11 8.25
CA GLU A 65 -14.10 -5.35 7.09
C GLU A 65 -14.73 -3.96 7.11
N ALA A 66 -16.04 -3.89 7.32
CA ALA A 66 -16.78 -2.64 7.43
C ALA A 66 -16.31 -1.80 8.64
N MET A 67 -16.04 -2.42 9.80
CA MET A 67 -15.42 -1.73 10.93
C MET A 67 -14.07 -1.11 10.54
N THR A 68 -13.23 -1.89 9.85
CA THR A 68 -11.90 -1.42 9.41
C THR A 68 -12.03 -0.26 8.43
N GLN A 69 -12.88 -0.41 7.42
CA GLN A 69 -13.10 0.61 6.39
C GLN A 69 -13.68 1.88 6.99
N LEU A 70 -14.73 1.76 7.81
CA LEU A 70 -15.34 2.89 8.48
C LEU A 70 -14.37 3.58 9.43
N GLY A 71 -13.54 2.81 10.13
CA GLY A 71 -12.52 3.36 11.02
C GLY A 71 -11.51 4.23 10.27
N MET A 72 -11.07 3.74 9.10
CA MET A 72 -10.16 4.46 8.20
C MET A 72 -10.80 5.72 7.60
N GLU A 73 -12.08 5.64 7.20
CA GLU A 73 -12.84 6.80 6.71
C GLU A 73 -12.98 7.87 7.81
N TYR A 74 -13.22 7.49 9.07
CA TYR A 74 -13.26 8.43 10.19
C TYR A 74 -11.90 9.09 10.49
N ILE A 75 -10.79 8.36 10.32
CA ILE A 75 -9.43 8.88 10.55
C ILE A 75 -9.02 9.88 9.46
N ASN A 76 -9.24 9.51 8.21
CA ASN A 76 -8.85 10.31 7.05
C ASN A 76 -9.82 11.48 6.83
N GLY A 77 -11.10 11.24 7.06
CA GLY A 77 -12.20 12.09 6.62
C GLY A 77 -12.43 11.96 5.11
N SER A 78 -13.64 12.29 4.67
CA SER A 78 -14.00 12.39 3.26
C SER A 78 -14.99 13.54 3.07
N PRO A 79 -15.28 13.98 1.83
CA PRO A 79 -16.31 15.00 1.59
C PRO A 79 -17.70 14.65 2.16
N SER A 80 -17.92 13.37 2.47
CA SER A 80 -19.18 12.82 2.96
C SER A 80 -19.11 12.34 4.41
N LEU A 81 -17.95 12.45 5.07
CA LEU A 81 -17.75 12.05 6.46
C LEU A 81 -16.70 12.94 7.14
N GLU A 82 -17.12 13.68 8.16
CA GLU A 82 -16.18 14.44 8.98
C GLU A 82 -15.22 13.53 9.74
N ARG A 83 -14.02 14.05 10.01
CA ARG A 83 -13.01 13.31 10.77
C ARG A 83 -13.48 13.11 12.21
N ASP A 84 -13.40 11.88 12.68
CA ASP A 84 -13.60 11.49 14.07
C ASP A 84 -12.53 10.44 14.42
N ILE A 85 -11.30 10.93 14.66
CA ILE A 85 -10.13 10.07 14.90
C ILE A 85 -10.36 9.11 16.07
N PRO A 86 -10.88 9.54 17.25
CA PRO A 86 -11.14 8.63 18.36
C PRO A 86 -12.10 7.49 17.98
N ARG A 87 -13.18 7.80 17.26
CA ARG A 87 -14.11 6.77 16.78
C ARG A 87 -13.45 5.84 15.77
N GLY A 88 -12.64 6.38 14.87
CA GLY A 88 -11.94 5.59 13.87
C GLY A 88 -10.94 4.61 14.47
N ILE A 89 -10.15 5.07 15.46
CA ILE A 89 -9.24 4.20 16.22
C ILE A 89 -10.03 3.14 16.99
N SER A 90 -11.13 3.51 17.65
CA SER A 90 -11.97 2.55 18.38
C SER A 90 -12.50 1.41 17.49
N LEU A 91 -12.91 1.71 16.25
CA LEU A 91 -13.35 0.68 15.30
C LEU A 91 -12.19 -0.24 14.87
N LEU A 92 -11.01 0.33 14.62
CA LEU A 92 -9.82 -0.46 14.30
C LEU A 92 -9.39 -1.36 15.47
N GLU A 93 -9.41 -0.84 16.70
CA GLU A 93 -9.13 -1.58 17.93
C GLU A 93 -10.08 -2.77 18.10
N GLN A 94 -11.39 -2.55 17.88
CA GLN A 94 -12.39 -3.62 17.96
C GLN A 94 -12.15 -4.73 16.93
N ALA A 95 -11.85 -4.36 15.68
CA ALA A 95 -11.56 -5.32 14.63
C ALA A 95 -10.21 -6.05 14.86
N ALA A 96 -9.17 -5.34 15.32
CA ALA A 96 -7.87 -5.92 15.65
C ALA A 96 -7.94 -6.85 16.87
N ALA A 97 -8.77 -6.54 17.87
CA ALA A 97 -9.03 -7.41 19.02
C ALA A 97 -9.67 -8.74 18.59
N LYS A 98 -10.47 -8.73 17.52
CA LYS A 98 -11.03 -9.92 16.86
C LYS A 98 -10.06 -10.56 15.86
N GLN A 99 -8.77 -10.20 15.91
CA GLN A 99 -7.70 -10.77 15.09
C GLN A 99 -7.88 -10.54 13.58
N TYR A 100 -8.55 -9.46 13.19
CA TYR A 100 -8.72 -9.11 11.79
C TYR A 100 -7.44 -8.50 11.23
N GLY A 101 -6.72 -9.27 10.41
CA GLY A 101 -5.40 -8.88 9.86
C GLY A 101 -5.33 -7.49 9.20
N PRO A 102 -6.35 -7.02 8.46
CA PRO A 102 -6.37 -5.67 7.90
C PRO A 102 -6.45 -4.56 8.98
N ALA A 103 -7.22 -4.77 10.05
CA ALA A 103 -7.30 -3.83 11.16
C ALA A 103 -5.99 -3.81 11.97
N GLU A 104 -5.42 -4.99 12.25
CA GLU A 104 -4.09 -5.11 12.86
C GLU A 104 -3.03 -4.38 12.02
N TYR A 105 -3.08 -4.50 10.68
CA TYR A 105 -2.16 -3.80 9.79
C TYR A 105 -2.33 -2.27 9.84
N GLY A 106 -3.56 -1.78 9.68
CA GLY A 106 -3.86 -0.35 9.67
C GLY A 106 -3.51 0.32 11.00
N LEU A 107 -3.92 -0.28 12.11
CA LEU A 107 -3.60 0.21 13.46
C LEU A 107 -2.10 0.13 13.74
N GLY A 108 -1.43 -0.93 13.28
CA GLY A 108 0.02 -1.08 13.43
C GLY A 108 0.80 0.08 12.83
N TRP A 109 0.43 0.50 11.61
CA TRP A 109 1.04 1.65 10.95
C TRP A 109 0.71 2.99 11.62
N LEU A 110 -0.55 3.18 12.03
CA LEU A 110 -0.96 4.38 12.77
C LEU A 110 -0.15 4.57 14.06
N LEU A 111 0.12 3.49 14.80
CA LEU A 111 0.94 3.55 16.02
C LEU A 111 2.43 3.77 15.75
N LEU A 112 2.93 3.46 14.54
CA LEU A 112 4.33 3.61 14.20
C LEU A 112 4.71 5.03 13.77
N ASN A 113 3.87 5.67 12.96
CA ASN A 113 4.18 6.98 12.40
C ASN A 113 2.95 7.88 12.19
N GLY A 114 1.82 7.56 12.81
CA GLY A 114 0.58 8.33 12.64
C GLY A 114 -0.05 8.19 11.25
N SER A 115 0.49 7.34 10.36
CA SER A 115 0.03 7.17 8.99
C SER A 115 -0.44 5.75 8.78
N ASN A 116 -1.53 5.54 8.04
CA ASN A 116 -2.06 4.20 7.77
C ASN A 116 -1.51 3.58 6.47
N ARG A 117 -0.50 4.21 5.82
CA ARG A 117 0.13 3.80 4.54
C ARG A 117 -0.85 3.57 3.36
N GLN A 118 -2.12 3.90 3.52
CA GLN A 118 -3.20 3.50 2.60
C GLN A 118 -3.70 4.66 1.73
N HIS A 119 -3.27 5.90 1.98
CA HIS A 119 -3.72 7.05 1.21
C HIS A 119 -2.82 8.28 1.41
N TYR A 120 -2.93 9.29 0.55
CA TYR A 120 -2.44 10.67 0.78
C TYR A 120 -3.22 11.38 1.91
N GLY A 121 -3.64 10.64 2.93
CA GLY A 121 -4.35 11.15 4.09
C GLY A 121 -3.43 12.00 4.96
N ARG A 122 -4.02 12.83 5.82
CA ARG A 122 -3.26 13.60 6.80
C ARG A 122 -2.77 12.68 7.90
N ASP A 123 -1.46 12.59 8.07
CA ASP A 123 -0.83 11.90 9.19
C ASP A 123 -1.38 12.44 10.52
N LEU A 124 -1.52 11.54 11.49
CA LEU A 124 -1.93 11.86 12.85
C LEU A 124 -0.76 12.50 13.59
N SER A 125 -1.02 13.62 14.26
CA SER A 125 -0.06 14.17 15.21
C SER A 125 0.00 13.32 16.48
N ALA A 126 1.09 13.42 17.23
CA ALA A 126 1.24 12.74 18.51
C ALA A 126 0.13 13.09 19.53
N GLY A 127 -0.49 14.28 19.40
CA GLY A 127 -1.65 14.66 20.22
C GLY A 127 -2.96 13.98 19.81
N GLN A 128 -3.06 13.49 18.57
CA GLN A 128 -4.22 12.74 18.07
C GLN A 128 -4.08 11.24 18.33
N LEU A 129 -2.88 10.70 18.16
CA LEU A 129 -2.51 9.34 18.51
C LEU A 129 -1.03 9.32 18.91
N PRO A 130 -0.72 9.13 20.21
CA PRO A 130 0.64 8.94 20.64
C PRO A 130 1.26 7.71 19.95
N PRO A 131 2.50 7.81 19.42
CA PRO A 131 3.19 6.67 18.85
C PRO A 131 3.43 5.58 19.89
N ASP A 132 3.28 4.33 19.47
CA ASP A 132 3.58 3.13 20.25
C ASP A 132 4.22 2.09 19.32
N SER A 133 5.51 2.28 19.03
CA SER A 133 6.24 1.43 18.09
C SER A 133 6.27 -0.05 18.49
N PRO A 134 6.49 -0.44 19.76
CA PRO A 134 6.43 -1.85 20.16
C PRO A 134 5.07 -2.49 19.84
N ARG A 135 3.97 -1.83 20.19
CA ARG A 135 2.62 -2.32 19.91
C ARG A 135 2.32 -2.33 18.42
N GLY A 136 2.73 -1.28 17.70
CA GLY A 136 2.55 -1.17 16.26
C GLY A 136 3.23 -2.31 15.51
N ILE A 137 4.49 -2.61 15.86
CA ILE A 137 5.22 -3.74 15.29
C ILE A 137 4.54 -5.06 15.62
N GLU A 138 4.09 -5.26 16.87
CA GLU A 138 3.41 -6.50 17.26
C GLU A 138 2.12 -6.72 16.47
N LEU A 139 1.33 -5.68 16.24
CA LEU A 139 0.14 -5.77 15.39
C LEU A 139 0.50 -6.13 13.94
N LEU A 140 1.57 -5.58 13.37
CA LEU A 140 2.04 -5.96 12.03
C LEU A 140 2.53 -7.42 11.98
N LYS A 141 3.23 -7.89 13.02
CA LYS A 141 3.63 -9.30 13.15
C LYS A 141 2.41 -10.21 13.20
N ARG A 142 1.41 -9.90 14.02
CA ARG A 142 0.14 -10.65 14.07
C ARG A 142 -0.60 -10.63 12.75
N SER A 143 -0.69 -9.48 12.11
CA SER A 143 -1.32 -9.32 10.79
C SER A 143 -0.72 -10.28 9.76
N SER A 144 0.61 -10.46 9.77
CA SER A 144 1.30 -11.38 8.86
C SER A 144 0.89 -12.85 9.01
N THR A 145 0.35 -13.24 10.18
CA THR A 145 -0.15 -14.59 10.44
C THR A 145 -1.58 -14.80 9.90
N ARG A 146 -2.26 -13.71 9.50
CA ARG A 146 -3.65 -13.75 9.03
C ARG A 146 -3.73 -13.89 7.52
N SER A 147 -2.85 -13.21 6.81
CA SER A 147 -2.70 -13.32 5.37
C SER A 147 -1.36 -12.75 4.91
N CYS A 148 -0.91 -13.21 3.74
CA CYS A 148 0.30 -12.68 3.11
C CYS A 148 0.16 -11.24 2.63
N SER A 149 -1.06 -10.86 2.23
CA SER A 149 -1.45 -9.49 1.93
C SER A 149 -2.70 -9.17 2.75
N PRO A 150 -2.67 -8.16 3.63
CA PRO A 150 -3.72 -7.90 4.62
C PRO A 150 -4.96 -7.20 4.02
N SER A 151 -5.56 -7.75 2.95
CA SER A 151 -6.82 -7.34 2.26
C SER A 151 -6.66 -6.49 0.99
N PRO A 152 -7.62 -6.55 0.04
CA PRO A 152 -7.77 -5.61 -1.08
C PRO A 152 -7.76 -4.13 -0.68
N VAL A 153 -7.99 -3.76 0.58
CA VAL A 153 -7.87 -2.35 0.98
C VAL A 153 -6.39 -1.89 0.96
N PHE A 154 -5.44 -2.79 1.27
CA PHE A 154 -4.00 -2.53 1.33
C PHE A 154 -3.28 -3.19 0.13
N PHE A 155 -3.53 -2.72 -1.10
CA PHE A 155 -2.86 -3.25 -2.30
C PHE A 155 -1.33 -3.18 -2.17
N ASN A 156 -0.65 -4.27 -2.59
CA ASN A 156 0.82 -4.39 -2.59
C ASN A 156 1.49 -4.17 -1.22
N ARG A 157 0.79 -4.47 -0.12
CA ARG A 157 1.36 -4.46 1.25
C ARG A 157 1.57 -5.88 1.75
N PHE A 158 2.66 -6.10 2.49
CA PHE A 158 3.08 -7.43 2.92
C PHE A 158 3.61 -7.34 4.34
N SER A 159 2.78 -7.66 5.33
CA SER A 159 3.05 -7.36 6.74
C SER A 159 4.41 -7.91 7.22
N ALA A 160 4.77 -9.13 6.85
CA ALA A 160 6.08 -9.69 7.21
C ALA A 160 7.26 -8.93 6.58
N PHE A 161 7.16 -8.54 5.31
CA PHE A 161 8.18 -7.73 4.65
C PHE A 161 8.27 -6.33 5.27
N ASP A 162 7.13 -5.70 5.55
CA ASP A 162 7.04 -4.42 6.22
C ASP A 162 7.71 -4.44 7.60
N VAL A 163 7.50 -5.50 8.38
CA VAL A 163 8.20 -5.71 9.66
C VAL A 163 9.71 -5.85 9.44
N SER A 164 10.16 -6.56 8.40
CA SER A 164 11.58 -6.59 8.03
C SER A 164 12.14 -5.18 7.82
N GLU A 165 11.41 -4.32 7.10
CA GLU A 165 11.90 -2.97 6.79
C GLU A 165 11.96 -2.09 8.03
N ILE A 166 10.99 -2.25 8.93
CA ILE A 166 10.96 -1.54 10.20
C ILE A 166 12.22 -1.82 11.01
N TYR A 167 12.56 -3.10 11.19
CA TYR A 167 13.75 -3.51 11.92
C TYR A 167 15.06 -3.20 11.20
N ARG A 168 15.04 -3.06 9.87
CA ARG A 168 16.26 -2.85 9.09
C ARG A 168 16.70 -1.40 9.08
N ASP A 169 15.84 -0.48 8.64
CA ASP A 169 16.27 0.90 8.38
C ASP A 169 15.09 1.87 8.24
N SER A 170 14.13 1.80 9.16
CA SER A 170 12.96 2.69 9.11
C SER A 170 13.16 4.08 9.73
N GLY A 171 14.20 4.25 10.56
CA GLY A 171 14.34 5.41 11.44
C GLY A 171 13.32 5.48 12.58
N ILE A 172 12.39 4.52 12.69
CA ILE A 172 11.33 4.48 13.73
C ILE A 172 11.84 3.81 15.01
N ILE A 173 12.67 2.78 14.85
CA ILE A 173 13.28 2.02 15.96
C ILE A 173 14.78 1.85 15.74
N ARG A 174 15.49 1.46 16.80
CA ARG A 174 16.87 0.99 16.67
C ARG A 174 16.90 -0.26 15.78
N GLN A 175 17.87 -0.30 14.88
CA GLN A 175 18.07 -1.43 13.99
C GLN A 175 18.25 -2.76 14.75
N ASP A 176 17.56 -3.79 14.28
CA ASP A 176 17.76 -5.19 14.70
C ASP A 176 17.82 -6.07 13.44
N ILE A 177 19.03 -6.32 12.97
CA ILE A 177 19.25 -7.11 11.74
C ILE A 177 18.76 -8.55 11.89
N ARG A 178 18.75 -9.12 13.10
CA ARG A 178 18.27 -10.50 13.31
C ARG A 178 16.77 -10.57 13.09
N GLN A 179 16.01 -9.65 13.69
CA GLN A 179 14.58 -9.55 13.43
C GLN A 179 14.31 -9.20 11.96
N ALA A 180 15.05 -8.25 11.39
CA ALA A 180 14.88 -7.86 9.98
C ALA A 180 15.06 -9.06 9.03
N ASP A 181 16.08 -9.88 9.25
CA ASP A 181 16.36 -11.05 8.41
C ASP A 181 15.35 -12.18 8.64
N LEU A 182 14.90 -12.41 9.88
CA LEU A 182 13.83 -13.35 10.21
C LEU A 182 12.53 -13.00 9.48
N TRP A 183 12.08 -11.75 9.59
CA TRP A 183 10.80 -11.33 9.00
C TRP A 183 10.85 -11.28 7.47
N LEU A 184 12.01 -11.01 6.88
CA LEU A 184 12.22 -11.15 5.43
C LEU A 184 12.15 -12.62 5.01
N ALA A 185 12.81 -13.52 5.74
CA ALA A 185 12.76 -14.96 5.47
C ALA A 185 11.32 -15.49 5.58
N ARG A 186 10.56 -15.07 6.60
CA ARG A 186 9.13 -15.41 6.73
C ARG A 186 8.32 -14.92 5.55
N SER A 187 8.51 -13.67 5.12
CA SER A 187 7.84 -13.13 3.94
C SER A 187 8.12 -13.99 2.69
N ILE A 188 9.36 -14.47 2.52
CA ILE A 188 9.74 -15.29 1.36
C ILE A 188 9.16 -16.71 1.48
N LEU A 189 9.36 -17.36 2.61
CA LEU A 189 9.03 -18.77 2.79
C LEU A 189 7.54 -19.01 2.97
N ASP A 190 6.85 -18.14 3.70
CA ASP A 190 5.41 -18.28 3.95
C ASP A 190 4.56 -17.60 2.87
N CYS A 191 5.09 -16.57 2.20
CA CYS A 191 4.31 -15.72 1.29
C CYS A 191 4.90 -15.53 -0.11
N ARG A 192 6.07 -16.11 -0.42
CA ARG A 192 6.76 -15.99 -1.71
C ARG A 192 7.03 -14.53 -2.13
N TYR A 193 7.22 -13.64 -1.15
CA TYR A 193 7.46 -12.22 -1.36
C TYR A 193 8.64 -11.73 -0.50
N PRO A 194 9.50 -10.82 -0.97
CA PRO A 194 9.49 -10.22 -2.30
C PRO A 194 10.17 -11.12 -3.35
N PHE A 195 10.02 -10.76 -4.62
CA PHE A 195 10.60 -11.51 -5.75
C PHE A 195 12.12 -11.24 -5.90
N HIS A 196 12.80 -12.03 -6.73
CA HIS A 196 14.27 -12.00 -6.88
C HIS A 196 14.83 -10.61 -7.18
N THR A 197 14.15 -9.80 -8.00
CA THR A 197 14.59 -8.45 -8.36
C THR A 197 14.65 -7.54 -7.14
N THR A 198 13.61 -7.51 -6.32
CA THR A 198 13.57 -6.71 -5.10
C THR A 198 14.69 -7.10 -4.13
N ILE A 199 14.96 -8.40 -3.95
CA ILE A 199 16.04 -8.87 -3.07
C ILE A 199 17.40 -8.40 -3.59
N ARG A 200 17.65 -8.57 -4.90
CA ARG A 200 18.90 -8.12 -5.53
C ARG A 200 19.09 -6.62 -5.38
N TYR A 201 18.08 -5.81 -5.72
CA TYR A 201 18.18 -4.35 -5.61
C TYR A 201 18.37 -3.90 -4.16
N LYS A 202 17.81 -4.62 -3.20
CA LYS A 202 17.92 -4.25 -1.80
C LYS A 202 19.33 -4.40 -1.24
N PHE A 203 20.03 -5.48 -1.62
CA PHE A 203 21.31 -5.83 -0.99
C PHE A 203 22.53 -5.59 -1.90
N LEU A 204 22.36 -5.39 -3.20
CA LEU A 204 23.46 -5.28 -4.17
C LEU A 204 23.43 -3.98 -5.02
N VAL A 205 22.86 -2.87 -4.53
CA VAL A 205 22.81 -1.59 -5.27
C VAL A 205 24.10 -0.75 -5.17
N SER A 206 25.03 -1.05 -4.25
CA SER A 206 26.32 -0.35 -4.19
C SER A 206 27.30 -0.82 -5.27
N LYS A 207 28.09 0.11 -5.82
CA LYS A 207 29.14 -0.17 -6.83
C LYS A 207 30.32 -0.98 -6.25
N GLU A 208 30.53 -0.92 -4.94
CA GLU A 208 31.41 -1.82 -4.21
C GLU A 208 30.55 -2.91 -3.56
N THR A 209 30.57 -4.11 -4.13
CA THR A 209 29.86 -5.25 -3.57
C THR A 209 30.75 -5.93 -2.54
N ASP A 210 30.51 -5.65 -1.26
CA ASP A 210 31.08 -6.43 -0.16
C ASP A 210 30.66 -7.90 -0.30
N THR A 211 31.61 -8.83 -0.16
CA THR A 211 31.38 -10.28 -0.14
C THR A 211 30.27 -10.64 0.84
N ALA A 212 30.20 -9.98 2.00
CA ALA A 212 29.13 -10.20 2.97
C ALA A 212 27.73 -9.88 2.42
N ALA A 213 27.62 -8.84 1.58
CA ALA A 213 26.37 -8.47 0.92
C ALA A 213 25.97 -9.50 -0.14
N LYS A 214 26.93 -10.05 -0.91
CA LYS A 214 26.68 -11.14 -1.87
C LYS A 214 26.20 -12.41 -1.17
N ILE A 215 26.88 -12.83 -0.10
CA ILE A 215 26.51 -13.98 0.73
C ILE A 215 25.09 -13.80 1.29
N LYS A 216 24.80 -12.63 1.89
CA LYS A 216 23.47 -12.32 2.41
C LYS A 216 22.40 -12.35 1.31
N THR A 217 22.67 -11.77 0.15
CA THR A 217 21.73 -11.78 -0.99
C THR A 217 21.45 -13.20 -1.45
N LEU A 218 22.51 -13.99 -1.65
CA LEU A 218 22.40 -15.36 -2.11
C LEU A 218 21.60 -16.21 -1.11
N ALA A 219 21.84 -16.07 0.19
CA ALA A 219 21.10 -16.80 1.23
C ALA A 219 19.58 -16.61 1.12
N PHE A 220 19.10 -15.40 0.79
CA PHE A 220 17.67 -15.15 0.58
C PHE A 220 17.19 -15.63 -0.80
N LEU A 221 17.98 -15.45 -1.87
CA LEU A 221 17.60 -15.91 -3.21
C LEU A 221 17.46 -17.44 -3.28
N LEU A 222 18.27 -18.19 -2.52
CA LEU A 222 18.17 -19.65 -2.43
C LEU A 222 16.87 -20.15 -1.77
N MET A 223 16.10 -19.26 -1.12
CA MET A 223 14.77 -19.60 -0.58
C MET A 223 13.66 -19.48 -1.63
N LEU A 224 13.94 -18.83 -2.77
CA LEU A 224 13.00 -18.66 -3.87
C LEU A 224 13.21 -19.76 -4.94
N PRO A 225 12.23 -19.96 -5.85
CA PRO A 225 12.44 -20.79 -7.03
C PRO A 225 13.65 -20.36 -7.86
N ALA A 226 14.19 -21.27 -8.68
CA ALA A 226 15.31 -20.95 -9.55
C ALA A 226 15.01 -19.75 -10.47
N SER A 227 16.02 -18.90 -10.70
CA SER A 227 15.92 -17.74 -11.61
C SER A 227 17.28 -17.37 -12.18
N ASP A 228 17.28 -16.65 -13.30
CA ASP A 228 18.50 -16.10 -13.91
C ASP A 228 19.30 -15.20 -12.94
N THR A 229 18.61 -14.46 -12.07
CA THR A 229 19.27 -13.64 -11.04
C THR A 229 20.04 -14.50 -10.03
N LEU A 230 19.44 -15.62 -9.58
CA LEU A 230 20.11 -16.57 -8.69
C LEU A 230 21.33 -17.19 -9.39
N THR A 231 21.15 -17.73 -10.59
CA THR A 231 22.22 -18.39 -11.36
C THR A 231 23.40 -17.45 -11.61
N LYS A 232 23.13 -16.20 -12.03
CA LYS A 232 24.19 -15.20 -12.27
C LYS A 232 24.94 -14.81 -11.00
N LEU A 233 24.25 -14.66 -9.87
CA LEU A 233 24.93 -14.34 -8.61
C LEU A 233 25.81 -15.51 -8.17
N GLN A 234 25.28 -16.74 -8.20
CA GLN A 234 26.05 -17.94 -7.84
C GLN A 234 27.30 -18.10 -8.70
N ALA A 235 27.20 -17.91 -10.03
CA ALA A 235 28.34 -18.00 -10.94
C ALA A 235 29.43 -16.94 -10.68
N SER A 236 29.13 -15.88 -9.92
CA SER A 236 30.07 -14.80 -9.58
C SER A 236 30.75 -14.95 -8.21
N MET A 237 30.50 -16.07 -7.51
CA MET A 237 30.94 -16.31 -6.13
C MET A 237 31.83 -17.54 -6.02
N SER A 238 32.72 -17.58 -5.02
CA SER A 238 33.55 -18.76 -4.76
C SER A 238 32.71 -19.91 -4.17
N PRO A 239 33.14 -21.18 -4.30
CA PRO A 239 32.47 -22.31 -3.65
C PRO A 239 32.31 -22.12 -2.14
N ALA A 240 33.32 -21.55 -1.47
CA ALA A 240 33.28 -21.28 -0.03
C ALA A 240 32.21 -20.22 0.34
N ASP A 241 32.10 -19.13 -0.43
CA ASP A 241 31.08 -18.11 -0.17
C ASP A 241 29.66 -18.65 -0.41
N ILE A 242 29.50 -19.55 -1.37
CA ILE A 242 28.23 -20.23 -1.65
C ILE A 242 27.83 -21.12 -0.46
N GLU A 243 28.77 -21.88 0.09
CA GLU A 243 28.56 -22.72 1.27
C GLU A 243 28.11 -21.88 2.47
N VAL A 244 28.79 -20.77 2.77
CA VAL A 244 28.38 -19.84 3.83
C VAL A 244 26.96 -19.29 3.60
N ALA A 245 26.59 -18.98 2.35
CA ALA A 245 25.24 -18.54 2.02
C ALA A 245 24.19 -19.64 2.24
N GLN A 246 24.53 -20.90 1.96
CA GLN A 246 23.66 -22.06 2.19
C GLN A 246 23.46 -22.33 3.68
N GLU A 247 24.52 -22.27 4.48
CA GLU A 247 24.44 -22.38 5.95
C GLU A 247 23.55 -21.28 6.53
N ARG A 248 23.75 -20.03 6.09
CA ARG A 248 22.93 -18.89 6.51
C ARG A 248 21.46 -19.07 6.14
N MET A 249 21.18 -19.58 4.95
CA MET A 249 19.81 -19.93 4.53
C MET A 249 19.21 -21.00 5.44
N ALA A 250 19.96 -22.04 5.79
CA ALA A 250 19.50 -23.12 6.66
C ALA A 250 19.16 -22.60 8.07
N LEU A 251 20.01 -21.75 8.65
CA LEU A 251 19.75 -21.09 9.94
C LEU A 251 18.49 -20.22 9.89
N LEU A 252 18.29 -19.45 8.81
CA LEU A 252 17.09 -18.64 8.64
C LEU A 252 15.82 -19.50 8.51
N ARG A 253 15.87 -20.61 7.77
CA ARG A 253 14.75 -21.56 7.68
C ARG A 253 14.40 -22.14 9.05
N GLN A 254 15.41 -22.52 9.84
CA GLN A 254 15.21 -23.02 11.19
C GLN A 254 14.57 -21.95 12.09
N ALA A 255 15.08 -20.72 12.07
CA ALA A 255 14.50 -19.61 12.83
C ALA A 255 13.05 -19.30 12.41
N VAL A 256 12.73 -19.41 11.11
CA VAL A 256 11.34 -19.31 10.63
C VAL A 256 10.49 -20.41 11.25
N LEU A 257 10.93 -21.67 11.25
CA LEU A 257 10.17 -22.78 11.85
C LEU A 257 9.92 -22.56 13.36
N GLU A 258 10.94 -22.15 14.11
CA GLU A 258 10.83 -21.85 15.55
C GLU A 258 9.85 -20.71 15.80
N SER A 259 9.94 -19.63 15.01
CA SER A 259 9.05 -18.47 15.16
C SER A 259 7.57 -18.79 14.91
N LYS A 260 7.24 -19.93 14.28
CA LYS A 260 5.85 -20.36 14.04
C LYS A 260 5.08 -20.74 15.29
N GLN A 261 5.77 -21.03 16.39
CA GLN A 261 5.12 -21.26 17.69
C GLN A 261 4.38 -20.00 18.18
N GLN A 262 4.98 -18.83 17.97
CA GLN A 262 4.40 -17.54 18.36
C GLN A 262 3.62 -16.89 17.21
N TYR A 263 4.12 -17.04 15.97
CA TYR A 263 3.55 -16.43 14.77
C TYR A 263 3.31 -17.49 13.70
N PRO A 264 2.15 -18.17 13.71
CA PRO A 264 1.82 -19.20 12.72
C PRO A 264 1.94 -18.67 11.28
N ALA A 265 2.21 -19.56 10.33
CA ALA A 265 2.19 -19.20 8.92
C ALA A 265 0.75 -18.84 8.49
N PRO A 266 0.56 -17.79 7.67
CA PRO A 266 -0.76 -17.44 7.17
C PRO A 266 -1.37 -18.58 6.33
N PRO A 267 -2.71 -18.68 6.27
CA PRO A 267 -3.39 -19.63 5.40
C PRO A 267 -2.94 -19.46 3.96
N ASN A 268 -2.67 -20.57 3.27
CA ASN A 268 -2.24 -20.54 1.88
C ASN A 268 -3.39 -20.02 0.99
N PRO A 269 -3.18 -18.95 0.19
CA PRO A 269 -4.20 -18.45 -0.72
C PRO A 269 -4.62 -19.48 -1.79
N SER A 270 -3.84 -20.54 -2.04
CA SER A 270 -4.21 -21.62 -2.97
C SER A 270 -5.14 -22.69 -2.36
N GLN A 271 -5.67 -22.47 -1.14
CA GLN A 271 -6.55 -23.41 -0.43
C GLN A 271 -7.97 -22.84 -0.18
N ARG A 272 -8.40 -21.83 -0.95
CA ARG A 272 -9.78 -21.32 -0.94
C ARG A 272 -10.43 -21.50 -2.30
#